data_AF-A0A2D7QNC4-F1
#
_entry.id   AF-A0A2D7QNC4-F1
#
_cell.length_a   1.000
_cell.length_b   1.000
_cell.length_c   1.000
_cell.angle_alpha   90.00
_cell.angle_beta   90.00
_cell.angle_gamma   90.00
#
_symmetry.space_group_name_H-M   'P 1'
#
loop_
_entity.id
_entity.type
_entity.pdbx_description
1 polymer ?
#
loop_
_entity_poly.entity_id
_entity_poly.type
_entity_poly.pdbx_seq_one_letter_code
_entity_poly.pdbx_strand_id
1 'polypeptide(L)'
;MRQDADPLPKHAAPIESIYCVHEALTHQGLDIPLPYLMAVSGEPFRISYNRNNPEQSIHTVFHNPLRTVCRVMGLKYELHYDAEYKTAWNRLYQNVKEGRIALIPFDNGHPFFAASSEPDQVLGKNGYIKAFSAKELERKWLSIKGFYELGLDGYYQFLIEDRDRLPDERETAYSVFRLARKLMRIRRKIDGSAMGIEAYQALSNHIEDSIKQTWEVSETDFRDILKWGQVPLSQILEGKDIILSYLQSIQNNFEDRELVLFDEVIAIYQQMARLLQKLKIKFQFSSQLLADLTEPNEEISGLGQSISQRFRQKRFYQSLRACQKLILSVSSLEYTAIEKFGAIIRLSEKLKI
;
A
#
# COMPACT_ATOMS: atom_id res chain seq x y z
N MET A 1 -12.43 11.71 -26.85
CA MET A 1 -11.15 11.20 -27.40
C MET A 1 -10.03 11.64 -26.48
N ARG A 2 -9.10 10.70 -26.17
CA ARG A 2 -7.95 10.76 -25.26
C ARG A 2 -8.23 10.62 -23.75
N GLN A 3 -8.57 9.39 -23.35
CA GLN A 3 -8.17 8.80 -22.05
C GLN A 3 -7.20 7.62 -22.23
N ASP A 4 -6.77 7.34 -23.46
CA ASP A 4 -5.80 6.27 -23.76
C ASP A 4 -4.38 6.86 -23.81
N ALA A 5 -3.69 6.95 -22.67
CA ALA A 5 -2.22 7.07 -22.63
C ALA A 5 -1.60 6.97 -21.22
N ASP A 6 -2.34 6.72 -20.14
CA ASP A 6 -1.65 6.29 -18.92
C ASP A 6 -1.21 4.84 -19.13
N PRO A 7 0.10 4.53 -19.13
CA PRO A 7 0.52 3.14 -19.12
C PRO A 7 -0.09 2.51 -17.86
N LEU A 8 -1.01 1.56 -18.06
CA LEU A 8 -1.54 0.73 -16.98
C LEU A 8 -0.36 0.25 -16.13
N PRO A 9 -0.45 0.34 -14.78
CA PRO A 9 0.64 -0.11 -13.95
C PRO A 9 0.91 -1.58 -14.27
N LYS A 10 2.19 -1.92 -14.48
CA LYS A 10 2.63 -3.29 -14.82
C LYS A 10 2.23 -4.35 -13.77
N HIS A 11 1.76 -3.91 -12.60
CA HIS A 11 1.32 -4.73 -11.48
C HIS A 11 0.08 -4.09 -10.83
N ALA A 12 -0.88 -4.91 -10.33
CA ALA A 12 -1.98 -4.42 -9.49
C ALA A 12 -1.49 -3.53 -8.36
N ALA A 13 -2.35 -2.62 -7.89
CA ALA A 13 -2.19 -2.12 -6.55
C ALA A 13 -2.51 -3.28 -5.58
N PRO A 14 -1.58 -3.65 -4.67
CA PRO A 14 -1.81 -4.72 -3.69
C PRO A 14 -3.12 -4.59 -2.89
N ILE A 15 -3.61 -3.37 -2.67
CA ILE A 15 -4.93 -3.07 -2.06
C ILE A 15 -6.09 -3.74 -2.83
N GLU A 16 -6.05 -3.75 -4.16
CA GLU A 16 -7.10 -4.33 -5.01
C GLU A 16 -7.18 -5.85 -4.82
N SER A 17 -6.05 -6.48 -4.54
CA SER A 17 -6.01 -7.92 -4.26
C SER A 17 -6.80 -8.32 -3.03
N ILE A 18 -6.88 -7.43 -2.03
CA ILE A 18 -7.61 -7.69 -0.79
C ILE A 18 -9.11 -7.63 -0.99
N TYR A 19 -9.61 -6.82 -1.94
CA TYR A 19 -11.04 -6.88 -2.30
C TYR A 19 -11.41 -8.25 -2.85
N CYS A 20 -10.57 -8.85 -3.70
CA CYS A 20 -10.85 -10.18 -4.24
C CYS A 20 -10.72 -11.29 -3.18
N VAL A 21 -9.81 -11.14 -2.22
CA VAL A 21 -9.76 -12.03 -1.04
C VAL A 21 -11.04 -11.91 -0.22
N HIS A 22 -11.51 -10.69 0.04
CA HIS A 22 -12.75 -10.45 0.77
C HIS A 22 -13.94 -11.15 0.09
N GLU A 23 -14.12 -10.94 -1.22
CA GLU A 23 -15.19 -11.60 -2.00
C GLU A 23 -15.06 -13.13 -1.98
N ALA A 24 -13.84 -13.66 -2.12
CA ALA A 24 -13.57 -15.09 -2.04
C ALA A 24 -13.98 -15.69 -0.69
N LEU A 25 -13.63 -15.01 0.42
CA LEU A 25 -14.00 -15.44 1.77
C LEU A 25 -15.50 -15.34 2.00
N THR A 26 -16.15 -14.26 1.55
CA THR A 26 -17.61 -14.11 1.61
C THR A 26 -18.31 -15.25 0.85
N HIS A 27 -17.80 -15.63 -0.33
CA HIS A 27 -18.31 -16.76 -1.10
C HIS A 27 -18.13 -18.11 -0.37
N GLN A 28 -17.10 -18.25 0.47
CA GLN A 28 -16.92 -19.42 1.35
C GLN A 28 -17.81 -19.38 2.60
N GLY A 29 -18.64 -18.33 2.77
CA GLY A 29 -19.49 -18.14 3.95
C GLY A 29 -18.77 -17.48 5.13
N LEU A 30 -17.56 -16.94 4.92
CA LEU A 30 -16.81 -16.20 5.93
C LEU A 30 -17.08 -14.69 5.78
N ASP A 31 -17.92 -14.15 6.66
CA ASP A 31 -18.28 -12.73 6.67
C ASP A 31 -17.27 -11.91 7.49
N ILE A 32 -16.09 -11.67 6.93
CA ILE A 32 -15.02 -10.88 7.56
C ILE A 32 -15.05 -9.46 7.00
N PRO A 33 -15.21 -8.40 7.81
CA PRO A 33 -15.26 -7.04 7.30
C PRO A 33 -14.02 -6.64 6.49
N LEU A 34 -14.22 -6.04 5.31
CA LEU A 34 -13.12 -5.59 4.45
C LEU A 34 -12.07 -4.71 5.18
N PRO A 35 -12.43 -3.71 6.01
CA PRO A 35 -11.43 -2.90 6.73
C PRO A 35 -10.53 -3.75 7.65
N TYR A 36 -11.09 -4.82 8.23
CA TYR A 36 -10.36 -5.78 9.04
C TYR A 36 -9.36 -6.55 8.19
N LEU A 37 -9.78 -7.11 7.06
CA LEU A 37 -8.89 -7.80 6.12
C LEU A 37 -7.79 -6.89 5.58
N MET A 38 -8.11 -5.62 5.31
CA MET A 38 -7.12 -4.67 4.83
C MET A 38 -6.02 -4.43 5.87
N ALA A 39 -6.37 -4.23 7.14
CA ALA A 39 -5.37 -4.12 8.21
C ALA A 39 -4.56 -5.42 8.38
N VAL A 40 -5.24 -6.56 8.34
CA VAL A 40 -4.62 -7.90 8.45
C VAL A 40 -3.63 -8.17 7.32
N SER A 41 -3.87 -7.66 6.11
CA SER A 41 -2.97 -7.83 4.97
C SER A 41 -1.61 -7.17 5.15
N GLY A 42 -1.51 -6.14 6.00
CA GLY A 42 -0.30 -5.34 6.16
C GLY A 42 -0.20 -4.12 5.24
N GLU A 43 -1.09 -4.01 4.24
CA GLU A 43 -1.09 -2.92 3.26
C GLU A 43 -1.13 -1.51 3.88
N PRO A 44 -1.91 -1.25 4.93
CA PRO A 44 -1.92 0.06 5.58
C PRO A 44 -0.59 0.50 6.22
N PHE A 45 0.32 -0.45 6.49
CA PHE A 45 1.67 -0.17 6.96
C PHE A 45 2.68 -0.04 5.82
N ARG A 46 2.25 -0.22 4.57
CA ARG A 46 3.13 -0.14 3.41
C ARG A 46 3.44 1.32 3.10
N ILE A 47 4.71 1.67 3.22
CA ILE A 47 5.25 2.94 2.75
C ILE A 47 6.61 2.70 2.11
N SER A 48 6.84 3.41 1.01
CA SER A 48 8.07 3.35 0.25
C SER A 48 8.40 4.72 -0.35
N TYR A 49 9.68 4.94 -0.59
CA TYR A 49 10.16 6.13 -1.28
C TYR A 49 11.33 5.79 -2.20
N ASN A 50 11.21 6.15 -3.47
CA ASN A 50 12.27 6.01 -4.46
C ASN A 50 12.61 7.39 -5.00
N ARG A 51 13.87 7.82 -4.84
CA ARG A 51 14.33 9.12 -5.32
C ARG A 51 14.17 9.27 -6.84
N ASN A 52 14.43 8.21 -7.59
CA ASN A 52 14.46 8.23 -9.05
C ASN A 52 13.08 8.01 -9.66
N ASN A 53 12.12 7.48 -8.88
CA ASN A 53 10.75 7.29 -9.33
C ASN A 53 9.75 7.32 -8.18
N PRO A 54 9.43 8.52 -7.65
CA PRO A 54 8.59 8.64 -6.46
C PRO A 54 7.15 8.15 -6.66
N GLU A 55 6.65 8.13 -7.90
CA GLU A 55 5.30 7.66 -8.24
C GLU A 55 5.23 6.13 -8.28
N GLN A 56 6.30 5.44 -8.68
CA GLN A 56 6.32 3.96 -8.67
C GLN A 56 6.48 3.36 -7.27
N SER A 57 6.73 4.17 -6.24
CA SER A 57 6.94 3.67 -4.89
C SER A 57 5.71 2.88 -4.40
N ILE A 58 4.49 3.34 -4.71
CA ILE A 58 3.23 2.66 -4.37
C ILE A 58 3.03 1.30 -5.03
N HIS A 59 3.79 0.99 -6.07
CA HIS A 59 3.77 -0.30 -6.76
C HIS A 59 4.92 -1.21 -6.30
N THR A 60 5.83 -0.72 -5.44
CA THR A 60 6.89 -1.58 -4.91
C THR A 60 6.28 -2.56 -3.90
N VAL A 61 6.37 -3.84 -4.23
CA VAL A 61 5.89 -4.94 -3.40
C VAL A 61 7.07 -5.51 -2.63
N PHE A 62 6.97 -5.52 -1.29
CA PHE A 62 7.99 -6.10 -0.42
C PHE A 62 7.44 -7.11 0.58
N HIS A 63 6.15 -7.40 0.47
CA HIS A 63 5.49 -8.50 1.13
C HIS A 63 4.33 -8.97 0.25
N ASN A 64 3.94 -10.24 0.40
CA ASN A 64 2.77 -10.77 -0.29
C ASN A 64 1.53 -10.58 0.61
N PRO A 65 0.60 -9.68 0.28
CA PRO A 65 -0.55 -9.36 1.13
C PRO A 65 -1.51 -10.56 1.23
N LEU A 66 -1.63 -11.38 0.17
CA LEU A 66 -2.47 -12.57 0.14
C LEU A 66 -1.99 -13.62 1.14
N ARG A 67 -0.69 -13.97 1.08
CA ARG A 67 -0.07 -14.89 2.07
C ARG A 67 -0.17 -14.36 3.48
N THR A 68 -0.10 -13.04 3.63
CA THR A 68 -0.15 -12.40 4.92
C THR A 68 -1.54 -12.53 5.54
N VAL A 69 -2.60 -12.26 4.77
CA VAL A 69 -3.98 -12.53 5.20
C VAL A 69 -4.13 -13.99 5.60
N CYS A 70 -3.77 -14.94 4.72
CA CYS A 70 -3.96 -16.35 5.04
C CYS A 70 -3.21 -16.77 6.31
N ARG A 71 -1.96 -16.35 6.47
CA ARG A 71 -1.17 -16.69 7.66
C ARG A 71 -1.74 -16.08 8.94
N VAL A 72 -2.19 -14.83 8.90
CA VAL A 72 -2.72 -14.12 10.08
C VAL A 72 -4.10 -14.65 10.46
N MET A 73 -4.93 -14.96 9.46
CA MET A 73 -6.26 -15.55 9.63
C MET A 73 -6.24 -17.07 9.79
N GLY A 74 -5.06 -17.70 9.83
CA GLY A 74 -4.92 -19.15 9.96
C GLY A 74 -5.48 -19.99 8.80
N LEU A 75 -5.74 -19.36 7.65
CA LEU A 75 -6.23 -20.00 6.43
C LEU A 75 -5.10 -20.76 5.73
N LYS A 76 -5.46 -21.87 5.08
CA LYS A 76 -4.54 -22.58 4.20
C LYS A 76 -4.49 -21.86 2.85
N TYR A 77 -3.34 -21.93 2.18
CA TYR A 77 -3.20 -21.37 0.85
C TYR A 77 -2.19 -22.16 0.03
N GLU A 78 -2.38 -22.12 -1.29
CA GLU A 78 -1.45 -22.65 -2.27
C GLU A 78 -1.15 -21.58 -3.33
N LEU A 79 0.09 -21.52 -3.80
CA LEU A 79 0.49 -20.71 -4.95
C LEU A 79 0.99 -21.64 -6.03
N HIS A 80 0.25 -21.72 -7.14
CA HIS A 80 0.65 -22.48 -8.32
C HIS A 80 1.27 -21.55 -9.35
N TYR A 81 2.24 -22.09 -10.07
CA TYR A 81 2.92 -21.46 -11.19
C TYR A 81 2.89 -22.44 -12.36
N ASP A 82 2.47 -21.95 -13.53
CA ASP A 82 2.54 -22.69 -14.77
C ASP A 82 3.15 -21.77 -15.86
N ALA A 83 4.16 -22.28 -16.58
CA ALA A 83 4.86 -21.50 -17.60
C ALA A 83 4.01 -21.26 -18.87
N GLU A 84 3.06 -22.16 -19.13
CA GLU A 84 2.19 -22.12 -20.31
C GLU A 84 0.73 -21.93 -19.91
N TYR A 85 0.02 -21.06 -20.64
CA TYR A 85 -1.40 -20.77 -20.40
C TYR A 85 -2.26 -22.02 -20.38
N LYS A 86 -2.05 -22.94 -21.32
CA LYS A 86 -2.87 -24.17 -21.45
C LYS A 86 -2.81 -25.03 -20.18
N THR A 87 -1.63 -25.12 -19.57
CA THR A 87 -1.43 -25.86 -18.32
C THR A 87 -2.10 -25.15 -17.15
N ALA A 88 -1.94 -23.83 -17.06
CA ALA A 88 -2.60 -23.00 -16.05
C ALA A 88 -4.13 -23.10 -16.14
N TRP A 89 -4.68 -23.03 -17.35
CA TRP A 89 -6.11 -23.19 -17.64
C TRP A 89 -6.63 -24.55 -17.19
N ASN A 90 -5.93 -25.64 -17.54
CA ASN A 90 -6.34 -26.98 -17.13
C ASN A 90 -6.37 -27.13 -15.61
N ARG A 91 -5.39 -26.55 -14.90
CA ARG A 91 -5.36 -26.53 -13.44
C ARG A 91 -6.48 -25.69 -12.85
N LEU A 92 -6.72 -24.49 -13.39
CA LEU A 92 -7.82 -23.62 -12.96
C LEU A 92 -9.16 -24.36 -13.09
N TYR A 93 -9.36 -25.01 -14.23
CA TYR A 93 -10.54 -25.83 -14.51
C TYR A 93 -10.72 -26.98 -13.51
N GLN A 94 -9.64 -27.68 -13.15
CA GLN A 94 -9.68 -28.74 -12.13
C GLN A 94 -10.04 -28.18 -10.75
N ASN A 95 -9.38 -27.11 -10.33
CA ASN A 95 -9.64 -26.46 -9.05
C ASN A 95 -11.10 -26.00 -8.92
N VAL A 96 -11.63 -25.33 -9.94
CA VAL A 96 -13.03 -24.85 -9.95
C VAL A 96 -14.02 -26.02 -9.89
N LYS A 97 -13.75 -27.12 -10.61
CA LYS A 97 -14.57 -28.35 -10.53
C LYS A 97 -14.58 -29.00 -9.16
N GLU A 98 -13.48 -28.90 -8.43
CA GLU A 98 -13.35 -29.37 -7.05
C GLU A 98 -13.99 -28.41 -6.04
N GLY A 99 -14.62 -27.31 -6.51
CA GLY A 99 -15.21 -26.28 -5.66
C GLY A 99 -14.18 -25.38 -4.99
N ARG A 100 -12.92 -25.42 -5.44
CA ARG A 100 -11.83 -24.60 -4.90
C ARG A 100 -11.85 -23.20 -5.51
N ILE A 101 -11.37 -22.26 -4.71
CA ILE A 101 -11.32 -20.84 -5.03
C ILE A 101 -9.91 -20.49 -5.49
N ALA A 102 -9.77 -19.94 -6.70
CA ALA A 102 -8.48 -19.48 -7.23
C ALA A 102 -8.51 -17.98 -7.55
N LEU A 103 -7.51 -17.24 -7.04
CA LEU A 103 -7.25 -15.87 -7.43
C LEU A 103 -6.21 -15.84 -8.57
N ILE A 104 -6.53 -15.19 -9.68
CA ILE A 104 -5.68 -15.13 -10.89
C ILE A 104 -5.36 -13.68 -11.29
N PRO A 105 -4.12 -13.34 -11.67
CA PRO A 105 -3.77 -12.01 -12.17
C PRO A 105 -4.41 -11.67 -13.54
N PHE A 106 -4.83 -10.43 -13.78
CA PHE A 106 -5.56 -10.02 -14.98
C PHE A 106 -5.04 -8.75 -15.67
N ASP A 107 -5.49 -8.45 -16.91
CA ASP A 107 -4.93 -7.44 -17.85
C ASP A 107 -4.75 -6.02 -17.29
N ASN A 108 -5.56 -5.65 -16.29
CA ASN A 108 -5.48 -4.36 -15.61
C ASN A 108 -4.58 -4.41 -14.36
N GLY A 109 -3.74 -5.43 -14.23
CA GLY A 109 -2.92 -5.69 -13.05
C GLY A 109 -3.71 -6.32 -11.90
N HIS A 110 -5.01 -6.09 -11.78
CA HIS A 110 -5.88 -6.60 -10.71
C HIS A 110 -5.95 -8.14 -10.69
N PRO A 111 -5.80 -8.80 -9.53
CA PRO A 111 -6.20 -10.19 -9.43
C PRO A 111 -7.73 -10.28 -9.51
N PHE A 112 -8.23 -11.33 -10.14
CA PHE A 112 -9.63 -11.73 -10.25
C PHE A 112 -9.86 -13.03 -9.50
N PHE A 113 -11.11 -13.34 -9.18
CA PHE A 113 -11.51 -14.51 -8.40
C PHE A 113 -12.27 -15.52 -9.27
N ALA A 114 -11.83 -16.77 -9.26
CA ALA A 114 -12.45 -17.89 -9.96
C ALA A 114 -12.98 -18.89 -8.92
N ALA A 115 -14.27 -18.76 -8.62
CA ALA A 115 -15.09 -19.86 -8.12
C ALA A 115 -16.44 -19.74 -8.78
N SER A 116 -16.81 -20.74 -9.56
CA SER A 116 -18.15 -20.84 -10.11
C SER A 116 -18.51 -22.30 -10.27
N SER A 117 -19.81 -22.59 -10.35
CA SER A 117 -20.32 -23.88 -10.82
C SER A 117 -19.85 -24.20 -12.24
N GLU A 118 -19.50 -23.17 -13.02
CA GLU A 118 -19.03 -23.30 -14.39
C GLU A 118 -17.60 -22.74 -14.55
N PRO A 119 -16.68 -23.52 -15.16
CA PRO A 119 -15.25 -23.21 -15.17
C PRO A 119 -14.84 -22.06 -16.12
N ASP A 120 -15.76 -21.55 -16.93
CA ASP A 120 -15.61 -20.39 -17.79
C ASP A 120 -16.13 -19.10 -17.14
N GLN A 121 -16.61 -19.15 -15.90
CA GLN A 121 -17.09 -17.97 -15.18
C GLN A 121 -16.09 -17.53 -14.12
N VAL A 122 -15.77 -16.24 -14.15
CA VAL A 122 -14.93 -15.56 -13.16
C VAL A 122 -15.80 -14.56 -12.41
N LEU A 123 -15.70 -14.58 -11.09
CA LEU A 123 -16.35 -13.62 -10.20
C LEU A 123 -15.44 -12.41 -10.02
N GLY A 124 -15.94 -11.25 -10.43
CA GLY A 124 -15.34 -9.96 -10.17
C GLY A 124 -15.73 -9.40 -8.80
N LYS A 125 -15.20 -8.23 -8.49
CA LYS A 125 -15.54 -7.45 -7.29
C LYS A 125 -17.05 -7.21 -7.18
N ASN A 126 -17.59 -7.17 -5.96
CA ASN A 126 -19.01 -6.97 -5.65
C ASN A 126 -19.94 -8.09 -6.18
N GLY A 127 -19.47 -9.33 -6.23
CA GLY A 127 -20.25 -10.48 -6.70
C GLY A 127 -20.63 -10.48 -8.19
N TYR A 128 -20.03 -9.63 -9.03
CA TYR A 128 -20.33 -9.62 -10.47
C TYR A 128 -19.79 -10.88 -11.16
N ILE A 129 -20.66 -11.65 -11.80
CA ILE A 129 -20.27 -12.85 -12.56
C ILE A 129 -19.98 -12.47 -14.01
N LYS A 130 -18.80 -12.87 -14.51
CA LYS A 130 -18.45 -12.72 -15.92
C LYS A 130 -18.00 -14.05 -16.52
N ALA A 131 -18.72 -14.51 -17.53
CA ALA A 131 -18.26 -15.59 -18.38
C ALA A 131 -17.16 -15.09 -19.32
N PHE A 132 -16.11 -15.87 -19.46
CA PHE A 132 -15.02 -15.70 -20.42
C PHE A 132 -14.85 -16.98 -21.21
N SER A 133 -14.85 -16.88 -22.53
CA SER A 133 -14.31 -17.98 -23.33
C SER A 133 -12.82 -18.20 -23.01
N ALA A 134 -12.31 -19.42 -23.22
CA ALA A 134 -10.89 -19.72 -23.00
C ALA A 134 -9.96 -18.73 -23.75
N LYS A 135 -10.32 -18.31 -24.97
CA LYS A 135 -9.54 -17.33 -25.74
C LYS A 135 -9.58 -15.92 -25.13
N GLU A 136 -10.69 -15.53 -24.50
CA GLU A 136 -10.78 -14.26 -23.80
C GLU A 136 -9.99 -14.30 -22.50
N LEU A 137 -10.05 -15.41 -21.75
CA LEU A 137 -9.24 -15.54 -20.54
C LEU A 137 -7.75 -15.61 -20.87
N GLU A 138 -7.33 -16.27 -21.96
CA GLU A 138 -5.93 -16.28 -22.42
C GLU A 138 -5.37 -14.88 -22.67
N ARG A 139 -6.17 -14.01 -23.28
CA ARG A 139 -5.78 -12.61 -23.56
C ARG A 139 -5.70 -11.78 -22.30
N LYS A 140 -6.44 -12.16 -21.26
CA LYS A 140 -6.67 -11.33 -20.08
C LYS A 140 -5.90 -11.80 -18.85
N TRP A 141 -5.66 -13.10 -18.71
CA TRP A 141 -4.81 -13.64 -17.66
C TRP A 141 -3.36 -13.35 -18.03
N LEU A 142 -2.75 -12.38 -17.33
CA LEU A 142 -1.38 -11.99 -17.61
C LEU A 142 -0.40 -13.01 -17.04
N SER A 143 0.57 -13.39 -17.87
CA SER A 143 1.84 -13.89 -17.37
C SER A 143 2.50 -12.75 -16.62
N ILE A 144 2.85 -12.99 -15.36
CA ILE A 144 3.50 -11.98 -14.53
C ILE A 144 4.70 -12.57 -13.84
N LYS A 145 5.75 -11.78 -13.69
CA LYS A 145 6.94 -12.18 -12.96
C LYS A 145 6.65 -12.27 -11.47
N GLY A 146 6.63 -13.48 -10.93
CA GLY A 146 6.68 -13.74 -9.49
C GLY A 146 5.44 -13.40 -8.65
N PHE A 147 4.34 -12.90 -9.21
CA PHE A 147 3.08 -12.52 -8.53
C PHE A 147 3.20 -12.12 -7.04
N TYR A 148 3.47 -10.84 -6.77
CA TYR A 148 3.76 -10.29 -5.44
C TYR A 148 5.02 -10.87 -4.76
N GLU A 149 5.77 -11.72 -5.46
CA GLU A 149 7.04 -12.33 -5.04
C GLU A 149 8.11 -12.14 -6.12
N LEU A 150 9.34 -12.53 -5.79
CA LEU A 150 10.37 -12.77 -6.79
C LEU A 150 10.16 -14.19 -7.33
N GLY A 151 9.93 -14.31 -8.64
CA GLY A 151 9.68 -15.60 -9.28
C GLY A 151 9.84 -15.55 -10.80
N LEU A 152 9.57 -16.67 -11.44
CA LEU A 152 9.58 -16.80 -12.90
C LEU A 152 8.42 -16.01 -13.51
N ASP A 153 8.55 -15.69 -14.78
CA ASP A 153 7.42 -15.19 -15.56
C ASP A 153 6.51 -16.37 -15.91
N GLY A 154 5.22 -16.23 -15.64
CA GLY A 154 4.21 -17.24 -15.97
C GLY A 154 2.86 -16.96 -15.35
N TYR A 155 1.98 -17.96 -15.44
CA TYR A 155 0.60 -17.88 -15.02
C TYR A 155 0.46 -18.38 -13.59
N TYR A 156 0.12 -17.46 -12.68
CA TYR A 156 -0.02 -17.75 -11.26
C TYR A 156 -1.48 -17.95 -10.86
N GLN A 157 -1.71 -18.88 -9.92
CA GLN A 157 -3.00 -19.09 -9.25
C GLN A 157 -2.76 -19.12 -7.75
N PHE A 158 -3.47 -18.30 -6.99
CA PHE A 158 -3.43 -18.30 -5.54
C PHE A 158 -4.73 -18.89 -5.00
N LEU A 159 -4.66 -20.08 -4.41
CA LEU A 159 -5.81 -20.74 -3.82
C LEU A 159 -5.91 -20.42 -2.33
N ILE A 160 -7.12 -20.12 -1.90
CA ILE A 160 -7.47 -19.95 -0.49
C ILE A 160 -8.32 -21.15 -0.11
N GLU A 161 -7.80 -21.93 0.84
CA GLU A 161 -8.50 -23.07 1.38
C GLU A 161 -9.00 -22.77 2.78
N ASP A 162 -10.25 -23.15 3.00
CA ASP A 162 -10.85 -23.06 4.32
C ASP A 162 -10.15 -23.99 5.32
N ARG A 163 -10.24 -23.64 6.59
CA ARG A 163 -9.79 -24.45 7.71
C ARG A 163 -10.94 -24.56 8.70
N ASP A 164 -10.99 -25.66 9.45
CA ASP A 164 -12.06 -25.96 10.42
C ASP A 164 -12.30 -24.85 11.48
N ARG A 165 -11.35 -23.92 11.72
CA ARG A 165 -11.51 -22.82 12.69
C ARG A 165 -10.57 -21.64 12.43
N LEU A 166 -11.12 -20.42 12.49
CA LEU A 166 -10.37 -19.15 12.52
C LEU A 166 -9.66 -18.93 13.87
N PRO A 167 -8.49 -18.25 13.88
CA PRO A 167 -7.79 -17.89 15.11
C PRO A 167 -8.61 -16.93 15.97
N ASP A 168 -8.28 -16.88 17.26
CA ASP A 168 -8.86 -15.90 18.17
C ASP A 168 -8.51 -14.47 17.74
N GLU A 169 -9.43 -13.52 17.94
CA GLU A 169 -9.27 -12.13 17.48
C GLU A 169 -8.06 -11.44 18.13
N ARG A 170 -7.76 -11.76 19.40
CA ARG A 170 -6.61 -11.22 20.13
C ARG A 170 -5.30 -11.78 19.57
N GLU A 171 -5.24 -13.07 19.23
CA GLU A 171 -4.09 -13.68 18.57
C GLU A 171 -3.84 -13.11 17.17
N THR A 172 -4.92 -12.87 16.44
CA THR A 172 -4.90 -12.22 15.11
C THR A 172 -4.31 -10.82 15.23
N ALA A 173 -4.79 -10.03 16.21
CA ALA A 173 -4.28 -8.69 16.48
C ALA A 173 -2.78 -8.67 16.80
N TYR A 174 -2.28 -9.57 17.66
CA TYR A 174 -0.84 -9.67 17.91
C TYR A 174 -0.05 -10.01 16.66
N SER A 175 -0.60 -10.84 15.77
CA SER A 175 0.03 -11.18 14.49
C SER A 175 0.12 -9.96 13.56
N VAL A 176 -0.93 -9.14 13.50
CA VAL A 176 -0.91 -7.84 12.80
C VAL A 176 0.13 -6.90 13.41
N PHE A 177 0.22 -6.81 14.73
CA PHE A 177 1.22 -5.97 15.40
C PHE A 177 2.66 -6.43 15.12
N ARG A 178 2.92 -7.74 15.11
CA ARG A 178 4.22 -8.30 14.73
C ARG A 178 4.55 -7.99 13.27
N LEU A 179 3.56 -8.11 12.39
CA LEU A 179 3.69 -7.77 10.98
C LEU A 179 4.00 -6.29 10.77
N ALA A 180 3.23 -5.38 11.37
CA ALA A 180 3.44 -3.94 11.30
C ALA A 180 4.87 -3.59 11.71
N ARG A 181 5.35 -4.15 12.83
CA ARG A 181 6.74 -3.99 13.28
C ARG A 181 7.75 -4.51 12.27
N LYS A 182 7.50 -5.67 11.66
CA LYS A 182 8.37 -6.22 10.63
C LYS A 182 8.46 -5.29 9.43
N LEU A 183 7.32 -4.86 8.88
CA LEU A 183 7.24 -4.02 7.67
C LEU A 183 7.83 -2.63 7.89
N MET A 184 7.52 -1.99 9.03
CA MET A 184 7.98 -0.62 9.31
C MET A 184 9.47 -0.52 9.66
N ARG A 185 10.08 -1.61 10.12
CA ARG A 185 11.50 -1.67 10.47
C ARG A 185 12.39 -2.24 9.36
N ILE A 186 11.85 -2.47 8.15
CA ILE A 186 12.66 -2.92 7.01
C ILE A 186 13.70 -1.84 6.70
N ARG A 187 14.97 -2.25 6.73
CA ARG A 187 16.12 -1.39 6.38
C ARG A 187 16.69 -1.61 4.98
N ARG A 188 16.11 -2.56 4.26
CA ARG A 188 16.59 -2.95 2.93
C ARG A 188 15.92 -2.06 1.90
N LYS A 189 16.70 -1.60 0.93
CA LYS A 189 16.15 -1.06 -0.31
C LYS A 189 15.67 -2.21 -1.19
N ILE A 190 14.50 -2.05 -1.77
CA ILE A 190 13.91 -3.01 -2.71
C ILE A 190 13.61 -2.23 -3.98
N ASP A 191 14.20 -2.66 -5.09
CA ASP A 191 14.14 -1.97 -6.38
C ASP A 191 14.52 -0.48 -6.30
N GLY A 192 15.52 -0.16 -5.46
CA GLY A 192 15.99 1.20 -5.21
C GLY A 192 15.13 2.02 -4.24
N SER A 193 13.96 1.52 -3.85
CA SER A 193 13.04 2.16 -2.92
C SER A 193 13.42 1.90 -1.46
N ALA A 194 13.52 2.95 -0.64
CA ALA A 194 13.54 2.85 0.82
C ALA A 194 12.15 2.46 1.34
N MET A 195 12.08 1.71 2.45
CA MET A 195 10.83 1.11 2.95
C MET A 195 10.55 1.49 4.41
N GLY A 196 9.28 1.44 4.80
CA GLY A 196 8.88 1.65 6.19
C GLY A 196 9.32 3.02 6.70
N ILE A 197 9.86 3.06 7.92
CA ILE A 197 10.30 4.31 8.56
C ILE A 197 11.43 4.98 7.76
N GLU A 198 12.30 4.20 7.11
CA GLU A 198 13.39 4.73 6.30
C GLU A 198 12.88 5.48 5.05
N ALA A 199 11.67 5.17 4.56
CA ALA A 199 11.08 5.91 3.45
C ALA A 199 10.83 7.38 3.80
N TYR A 200 10.34 7.66 5.01
CA TYR A 200 10.16 9.04 5.48
C TYR A 200 11.50 9.77 5.62
N GLN A 201 12.52 9.08 6.13
CA GLN A 201 13.87 9.64 6.25
C GLN A 201 14.49 9.93 4.88
N ALA A 202 14.36 9.00 3.94
CA ALA A 202 14.85 9.16 2.58
C ALA A 202 14.18 10.35 1.87
N LEU A 203 12.87 10.51 2.00
CA LEU A 203 12.14 11.66 1.46
C LEU A 203 12.57 12.97 2.14
N SER A 204 12.70 12.97 3.47
CA SER A 204 13.16 14.15 4.22
C SER A 204 14.56 14.58 3.79
N ASN A 205 15.48 13.63 3.63
CA ASN A 205 16.85 13.88 3.20
C ASN A 205 16.88 14.39 1.75
N HIS A 206 16.06 13.82 0.86
CA HIS A 206 15.95 14.31 -0.51
C HIS A 206 15.51 15.79 -0.54
N ILE A 207 14.49 16.16 0.25
CA ILE A 207 14.08 17.57 0.38
C ILE A 207 15.23 18.43 0.91
N GLU A 208 15.96 17.97 1.93
CA GLU A 208 17.07 18.72 2.51
C GLU A 208 18.20 18.98 1.51
N ASP A 209 18.60 17.92 0.79
CA ASP A 209 19.70 17.94 -0.16
C ASP A 209 19.36 18.84 -1.35
N SER A 210 18.15 18.73 -1.90
CA SER A 210 17.72 19.56 -3.04
C SER A 210 17.61 21.04 -2.66
N ILE A 211 17.23 21.38 -1.43
CA ILE A 211 17.21 22.77 -0.94
C ILE A 211 18.62 23.37 -0.79
N LYS A 212 19.65 22.54 -0.54
CA LYS A 212 21.04 22.99 -0.42
C LYS A 212 21.70 23.25 -1.78
N GLN A 213 21.14 22.75 -2.86
CA GLN A 213 21.65 22.89 -4.22
C GLN A 213 21.18 24.21 -4.88
N THR A 214 21.75 24.52 -6.05
CA THR A 214 21.26 25.64 -6.87
C THR A 214 19.92 25.29 -7.52
N TRP A 215 19.12 26.33 -7.82
CA TRP A 215 17.79 26.14 -8.39
C TRP A 215 17.83 25.29 -9.68
N GLU A 216 18.76 25.58 -10.60
CA GLU A 216 18.85 24.87 -11.88
C GLU A 216 19.13 23.37 -11.72
N VAL A 217 19.86 22.97 -10.67
CA VAL A 217 20.19 21.57 -10.41
C VAL A 217 19.02 20.86 -9.71
N SER A 218 18.34 21.56 -8.81
CA SER A 218 17.30 21.00 -7.93
C SER A 218 15.88 21.00 -8.50
N GLU A 219 15.64 21.67 -9.64
CA GLU A 219 14.28 21.81 -10.18
C GLU A 219 13.61 20.46 -10.49
N THR A 220 14.34 19.52 -11.07
CA THR A 220 13.84 18.16 -11.34
C THR A 220 13.53 17.42 -10.04
N ASP A 221 14.43 17.49 -9.06
CA ASP A 221 14.24 16.89 -7.74
C ASP A 221 12.97 17.44 -7.08
N PHE A 222 12.69 18.74 -7.20
CA PHE A 222 11.47 19.34 -6.66
C PHE A 222 10.21 18.76 -7.30
N ARG A 223 10.18 18.62 -8.62
CA ARG A 223 9.03 18.02 -9.32
C ARG A 223 8.80 16.59 -8.84
N ASP A 224 9.88 15.81 -8.72
CA ASP A 224 9.84 14.42 -8.26
C ASP A 224 9.38 14.29 -6.80
N ILE A 225 9.93 15.11 -5.90
CA ILE A 225 9.48 15.18 -4.50
C ILE A 225 7.98 15.48 -4.41
N LEU A 226 7.49 16.43 -5.20
CA LEU A 226 6.09 16.86 -5.13
C LEU A 226 5.11 15.82 -5.69
N LYS A 227 5.53 15.00 -6.66
CA LYS A 227 4.75 13.85 -7.15
C LYS A 227 4.45 12.85 -6.03
N TRP A 228 5.37 12.64 -5.10
CA TRP A 228 5.10 11.79 -3.92
C TRP A 228 3.96 12.33 -3.06
N GLY A 229 3.79 13.65 -3.00
CA GLY A 229 2.70 14.33 -2.29
C GLY A 229 1.29 14.11 -2.89
N GLN A 230 1.18 13.39 -4.01
CA GLN A 230 -0.07 13.13 -4.72
C GLN A 230 -0.69 11.77 -4.34
N VAL A 231 -0.60 10.78 -5.23
CA VAL A 231 -1.16 9.44 -5.04
C VAL A 231 -0.48 8.71 -3.86
N PRO A 232 0.86 8.70 -3.73
CA PRO A 232 1.51 7.99 -2.62
C PRO A 232 1.08 8.49 -1.24
N LEU A 233 1.09 9.81 -1.03
CA LEU A 233 0.63 10.38 0.24
C LEU A 233 -0.86 10.10 0.52
N SER A 234 -1.70 10.06 -0.52
CA SER A 234 -3.12 9.76 -0.37
C SER A 234 -3.35 8.32 0.10
N GLN A 235 -2.62 7.34 -0.45
CA GLN A 235 -2.68 5.95 -0.01
C GLN A 235 -2.19 5.76 1.43
N ILE A 236 -1.12 6.47 1.82
CA ILE A 236 -0.64 6.42 3.21
C ILE A 236 -1.70 6.96 4.17
N LEU A 237 -2.37 8.06 3.81
CA LEU A 237 -3.46 8.61 4.61
C LEU A 237 -4.62 7.63 4.76
N GLU A 238 -5.10 7.06 3.64
CA GLU A 238 -6.15 6.04 3.64
C GLU A 238 -5.76 4.83 4.50
N GLY A 239 -4.50 4.37 4.39
CA GLY A 239 -3.97 3.33 5.25
C GLY A 239 -4.06 3.68 6.75
N LYS A 240 -3.78 4.93 7.14
CA LYS A 240 -3.90 5.32 8.56
C LYS A 240 -5.35 5.28 9.04
N ASP A 241 -6.31 5.66 8.21
CA ASP A 241 -7.74 5.58 8.54
C ASP A 241 -8.21 4.11 8.69
N ILE A 242 -7.66 3.21 7.87
CA ILE A 242 -7.91 1.76 7.97
C ILE A 242 -7.32 1.18 9.26
N ILE A 243 -6.09 1.57 9.61
CA ILE A 243 -5.47 1.15 10.88
C ILE A 243 -6.30 1.64 12.07
N LEU A 244 -6.77 2.88 12.06
CA LEU A 244 -7.62 3.42 13.12
C LEU A 244 -8.92 2.63 13.25
N SER A 245 -9.62 2.40 12.14
CA SER A 245 -10.86 1.63 12.13
C SER A 245 -10.64 0.20 12.65
N TYR A 246 -9.54 -0.43 12.24
CA TYR A 246 -9.17 -1.76 12.70
C TYR A 246 -8.90 -1.79 14.20
N LEU A 247 -8.07 -0.87 14.71
CA LEU A 247 -7.77 -0.79 16.14
C LEU A 247 -9.05 -0.62 16.96
N GLN A 248 -9.92 0.31 16.58
CA GLN A 248 -11.20 0.52 17.25
C GLN A 248 -12.08 -0.74 17.23
N SER A 249 -12.09 -1.50 16.12
CA SER A 249 -12.90 -2.71 16.00
C SER A 249 -12.46 -3.85 16.93
N ILE A 250 -11.16 -3.96 17.24
CA ILE A 250 -10.61 -5.06 18.06
C ILE A 250 -10.36 -4.67 19.51
N GLN A 251 -10.65 -3.41 19.88
CA GLN A 251 -10.31 -2.87 21.19
C GLN A 251 -10.90 -3.70 22.34
N ASN A 252 -12.15 -4.16 22.18
CA ASN A 252 -12.87 -4.93 23.21
C ASN A 252 -12.28 -6.32 23.49
N ASN A 253 -11.27 -6.76 22.72
CA ASN A 253 -10.62 -8.06 22.88
C ASN A 253 -9.40 -8.02 23.82
N PHE A 254 -9.08 -6.87 24.39
CA PHE A 254 -7.88 -6.65 25.20
C PHE A 254 -8.21 -6.39 26.67
N GLU A 255 -7.26 -6.72 27.55
CA GLU A 255 -7.39 -6.50 29.00
C GLU A 255 -7.04 -5.05 29.39
N ASP A 256 -7.54 -4.56 30.53
CA ASP A 256 -7.37 -3.19 31.02
C ASP A 256 -5.93 -2.65 30.92
N ARG A 257 -4.93 -3.48 31.25
CA ARG A 257 -3.51 -3.08 31.20
C ARG A 257 -3.00 -2.88 29.77
N GLU A 258 -3.54 -3.64 28.81
CA GLU A 258 -3.23 -3.49 27.39
C GLU A 258 -4.02 -2.33 26.77
N LEU A 259 -5.26 -2.12 27.22
CA LEU A 259 -6.13 -1.04 26.73
C LEU A 259 -5.48 0.34 26.89
N VAL A 260 -4.75 0.60 27.97
CA VAL A 260 -4.00 1.87 28.13
C VAL A 260 -3.01 2.09 26.99
N LEU A 261 -2.24 1.06 26.63
CA LEU A 261 -1.29 1.14 25.51
C LEU A 261 -2.02 1.24 24.17
N PHE A 262 -3.19 0.61 24.07
CA PHE A 262 -4.02 0.60 22.88
C PHE A 262 -4.61 1.99 22.59
N ASP A 263 -5.16 2.66 23.61
CA ASP A 263 -5.69 4.02 23.52
C ASP A 263 -4.61 5.03 23.14
N GLU A 264 -3.40 4.87 23.69
CA GLU A 264 -2.25 5.69 23.29
C GLU A 264 -1.89 5.49 21.81
N VAL A 265 -1.95 4.25 21.31
CA VAL A 265 -1.70 3.97 19.90
C VAL A 265 -2.79 4.58 19.01
N ILE A 266 -4.07 4.45 19.38
CA ILE A 266 -5.19 5.10 18.66
C ILE A 266 -4.95 6.62 18.59
N ALA A 267 -4.64 7.26 19.73
CA ALA A 267 -4.38 8.70 19.78
C ALA A 267 -3.21 9.11 18.86
N ILE A 268 -2.14 8.31 18.81
CA ILE A 268 -1.00 8.53 17.92
C ILE A 268 -1.44 8.45 16.45
N TYR A 269 -2.18 7.42 16.04
CA TYR A 269 -2.66 7.31 14.65
C TYR A 269 -3.63 8.43 14.27
N GLN A 270 -4.50 8.88 15.19
CA GLN A 270 -5.37 10.05 14.97
C GLN A 270 -4.54 11.32 14.75
N GLN A 271 -3.48 11.50 15.54
CA GLN A 271 -2.56 12.63 15.35
C GLN A 271 -1.82 12.53 14.01
N MET A 272 -1.35 11.33 13.63
CA MET A 272 -0.67 11.10 12.35
C MET A 272 -1.58 11.40 11.16
N ALA A 273 -2.82 10.94 11.16
CA ALA A 273 -3.79 11.24 10.10
C ALA A 273 -3.98 12.75 9.91
N ARG A 274 -4.13 13.51 11.01
CA ARG A 274 -4.22 14.98 10.98
C ARG A 274 -2.95 15.64 10.40
N LEU A 275 -1.76 15.13 10.74
CA LEU A 275 -0.51 15.67 10.21
C LEU A 275 -0.33 15.33 8.72
N LEU A 276 -0.73 14.13 8.29
CA LEU A 276 -0.72 13.70 6.89
C LEU A 276 -1.69 14.53 6.03
N GLN A 277 -2.88 14.85 6.54
CA GLN A 277 -3.81 15.78 5.89
C GLN A 277 -3.20 17.18 5.71
N LYS A 278 -2.57 17.72 6.77
CA LYS A 278 -1.83 19.00 6.69
C LYS A 278 -0.68 18.94 5.70
N LEU A 279 0.04 17.82 5.65
CA LEU A 279 1.14 17.59 4.72
C LEU A 279 0.63 17.59 3.27
N LYS A 280 -0.51 16.95 3.00
CA LYS A 280 -1.14 16.91 1.67
C LYS A 280 -1.47 18.32 1.16
N ILE A 281 -2.07 19.15 2.01
CA ILE A 281 -2.36 20.56 1.68
C ILE A 281 -1.07 21.34 1.37
N LYS A 282 0.00 21.12 2.15
CA LYS A 282 1.29 21.81 1.92
C LYS A 282 2.01 21.34 0.67
N PHE A 283 1.91 20.05 0.31
CA PHE A 283 2.41 19.56 -0.96
C PHE A 283 1.68 20.19 -2.13
N GLN A 284 0.34 20.24 -2.11
CA GLN A 284 -0.45 20.92 -3.13
C GLN A 284 -0.06 22.40 -3.27
N PHE A 285 0.08 23.11 -2.15
CA PHE A 285 0.53 24.50 -2.16
C PHE A 285 1.95 24.65 -2.73
N SER A 286 2.86 23.73 -2.41
CA SER A 286 4.23 23.74 -2.94
C SER A 286 4.25 23.46 -4.45
N SER A 287 3.38 22.57 -4.95
CA SER A 287 3.20 22.32 -6.39
C SER A 287 2.72 23.57 -7.12
N GLN A 288 1.76 24.31 -6.55
CA GLN A 288 1.34 25.58 -7.14
C GLN A 288 2.50 26.59 -7.19
N LEU A 289 3.24 26.74 -6.08
CA LEU A 289 4.38 27.65 -6.04
C LEU A 289 5.48 27.28 -7.05
N LEU A 290 5.70 25.98 -7.30
CA LEU A 290 6.65 25.54 -8.31
C LEU A 290 6.15 25.85 -9.73
N ALA A 291 4.86 25.62 -10.00
CA ALA A 291 4.26 25.96 -11.29
C ALA A 291 4.41 27.47 -11.60
N ASP A 292 4.06 28.34 -10.64
CA ASP A 292 4.19 29.81 -10.73
C ASP A 292 5.65 30.29 -10.94
N LEU A 293 6.63 29.45 -10.62
CA LEU A 293 8.06 29.71 -10.81
C LEU A 293 8.58 29.24 -12.17
N THR A 294 7.90 28.28 -12.79
CA THR A 294 8.27 27.67 -14.07
C THR A 294 7.53 28.26 -15.27
N GLU A 295 6.44 29.01 -15.05
CA GLU A 295 5.76 29.73 -16.13
C GLU A 295 6.65 30.84 -16.72
N PRO A 296 6.80 30.91 -18.06
CA PRO A 296 7.60 31.94 -18.71
C PRO A 296 6.93 33.31 -18.52
N ASN A 297 7.57 34.18 -17.74
CA ASN A 297 7.18 35.59 -17.63
C ASN A 297 7.60 36.33 -18.91
N GLU A 298 6.72 36.42 -19.90
CA GLU A 298 7.00 37.09 -21.18
C GLU A 298 7.16 38.63 -21.07
N GLU A 299 6.84 39.28 -19.95
CA GLU A 299 6.58 40.74 -19.97
C GLU A 299 7.49 41.68 -19.16
N ILE A 300 8.58 41.26 -18.47
CA ILE A 300 9.32 42.19 -17.59
C ILE A 300 10.85 42.06 -17.65
N SER A 301 11.53 42.57 -18.68
CA SER A 301 13.01 42.58 -18.65
C SER A 301 13.59 43.52 -17.57
N GLY A 302 14.47 43.02 -16.67
CA GLY A 302 15.27 43.86 -15.75
C GLY A 302 15.61 43.30 -14.36
N LEU A 303 16.31 44.11 -13.55
CA LEU A 303 16.79 43.79 -12.18
C LEU A 303 15.65 43.39 -11.21
N GLY A 304 14.46 43.96 -11.41
CA GLY A 304 13.24 43.69 -10.63
C GLY A 304 12.67 42.27 -10.81
N GLN A 305 12.89 41.63 -11.97
CA GLN A 305 12.55 40.22 -12.18
C GLN A 305 13.44 39.30 -11.32
N SER A 306 14.72 39.60 -11.18
CA SER A 306 15.64 38.77 -10.38
C SER A 306 15.29 38.80 -8.89
N ILE A 307 14.84 39.95 -8.38
CA ILE A 307 14.43 40.12 -6.99
C ILE A 307 13.11 39.38 -6.74
N SER A 308 12.11 39.55 -7.61
CA SER A 308 10.82 38.86 -7.47
C SER A 308 10.93 37.34 -7.61
N GLN A 309 11.80 36.85 -8.49
CA GLN A 309 12.11 35.42 -8.64
C GLN A 309 12.78 34.86 -7.38
N ARG A 310 13.78 35.54 -6.81
CA ARG A 310 14.42 35.12 -5.55
C ARG A 310 13.43 35.08 -4.38
N PHE A 311 12.49 36.02 -4.29
CA PHE A 311 11.44 35.99 -3.28
C PHE A 311 10.49 34.80 -3.45
N ARG A 312 10.07 34.51 -4.69
CA ARG A 312 9.22 33.35 -4.99
C ARG A 312 9.94 32.02 -4.68
N GLN A 313 11.20 31.88 -5.08
CA GLN A 313 12.03 30.71 -4.76
C GLN A 313 12.20 30.52 -3.26
N LYS A 314 12.47 31.60 -2.51
CA LYS A 314 12.57 31.56 -1.05
C LYS A 314 11.26 31.07 -0.40
N ARG A 315 10.11 31.55 -0.90
CA ARG A 315 8.78 31.11 -0.43
C ARG A 315 8.56 29.62 -0.72
N PHE A 316 8.94 29.15 -1.89
CA PHE A 316 8.90 27.73 -2.24
C PHE A 316 9.76 26.87 -1.30
N TYR A 317 11.02 27.25 -1.06
CA TYR A 317 11.89 26.54 -0.12
C TYR A 317 11.35 26.51 1.31
N GLN A 318 10.75 27.61 1.78
CA GLN A 318 10.10 27.64 3.09
C GLN A 318 8.91 26.67 3.16
N SER A 319 8.14 26.57 2.07
CA SER A 319 7.04 25.61 1.96
C SER A 319 7.55 24.16 2.01
N LEU A 320 8.58 23.82 1.24
CA LEU A 320 9.20 22.49 1.28
C LEU A 320 9.79 22.14 2.65
N ARG A 321 10.46 23.08 3.33
CA ARG A 321 10.93 22.87 4.72
C ARG A 321 9.78 22.59 5.68
N ALA A 322 8.61 23.22 5.48
CA ALA A 322 7.44 22.92 6.28
C ALA A 322 6.90 21.51 6.00
N CYS A 323 6.92 21.05 4.75
CA CYS A 323 6.62 19.64 4.41
C CYS A 323 7.60 18.69 5.10
N GLN A 324 8.90 18.96 4.99
CA GLN A 324 9.96 18.15 5.62
C GLN A 324 9.75 17.98 7.13
N LYS A 325 9.45 19.08 7.85
CA LYS A 325 9.17 19.03 9.29
C LYS A 325 7.97 18.14 9.64
N LEU A 326 6.91 18.20 8.84
CA LEU A 326 5.74 17.34 9.02
C LEU A 326 6.07 15.87 8.75
N ILE A 327 6.84 15.58 7.69
CA ILE A 327 7.31 14.22 7.36
C ILE A 327 8.08 13.62 8.55
N LEU A 328 9.01 14.37 9.13
CA LEU A 328 9.78 13.92 10.31
C LEU A 328 8.90 13.72 11.54
N SER A 329 7.90 14.57 11.73
CA SER A 329 6.94 14.43 12.84
C SER A 329 6.07 13.18 12.68
N VAL A 330 5.57 12.91 11.47
CA VAL A 330 4.85 11.66 11.16
C VAL A 330 5.76 10.46 11.39
N SER A 331 7.00 10.49 10.89
CA SER A 331 7.97 9.41 11.09
C SER A 331 8.21 9.10 12.57
N SER A 332 8.30 10.12 13.43
CA SER A 332 8.50 9.96 14.87
C SER A 332 7.28 9.34 15.55
N LEU A 333 6.08 9.76 15.17
CA LEU A 333 4.84 9.18 15.68
C LEU A 333 4.69 7.72 15.23
N GLU A 334 5.01 7.43 13.97
CA GLU A 334 4.94 6.08 13.41
C GLU A 334 5.90 5.15 14.15
N TYR A 335 7.16 5.57 14.37
CA TYR A 335 8.12 4.84 15.19
C TYR A 335 7.54 4.54 16.59
N THR A 336 6.96 5.55 17.24
CA THR A 336 6.39 5.42 18.58
C THR A 336 5.23 4.42 18.63
N ALA A 337 4.30 4.49 17.67
CA ALA A 337 3.19 3.55 17.55
C ALA A 337 3.70 2.10 17.37
N ILE A 338 4.72 1.92 16.52
CA ILE A 338 5.33 0.62 16.26
C ILE A 338 6.07 0.05 17.49
N GLU A 339 6.70 0.89 18.32
CA GLU A 339 7.25 0.46 19.61
C GLU A 339 6.15 0.04 20.60
N LYS A 340 5.03 0.77 20.64
CA LYS A 340 3.88 0.45 21.51
C LYS A 340 3.20 -0.85 21.12
N PHE A 341 3.04 -1.15 19.82
CA PHE A 341 2.66 -2.50 19.38
C PHE A 341 3.58 -3.57 19.96
N GLY A 342 4.88 -3.31 20.00
CA GLY A 342 5.85 -4.21 20.64
C GLY A 342 5.65 -4.33 22.15
N ALA A 343 5.26 -3.26 22.84
CA ALA A 343 4.97 -3.26 24.26
C ALA A 343 3.70 -4.05 24.58
N ILE A 344 2.63 -3.89 23.79
CA ILE A 344 1.38 -4.65 23.91
C ILE A 344 1.64 -6.16 23.79
N ILE A 345 2.37 -6.59 22.75
CA ILE A 345 2.72 -8.00 22.56
C ILE A 345 3.51 -8.56 23.77
N ARG A 346 4.52 -7.83 24.25
CA ARG A 346 5.33 -8.27 25.40
C ARG A 346 4.54 -8.31 26.70
N LEU A 347 3.58 -7.40 26.87
CA LEU A 347 2.71 -7.38 28.05
C LEU A 347 1.82 -8.63 28.05
N SER A 348 1.18 -8.94 26.91
CA SER A 348 0.40 -10.16 26.72
C SER A 348 1.20 -11.43 27.01
N GLU A 349 2.42 -11.54 26.46
CA GLU A 349 3.29 -12.71 26.68
C GLU A 349 3.65 -12.90 28.17
N LYS A 350 3.67 -11.83 28.97
CA LYS A 350 3.87 -11.89 30.42
C LYS A 350 2.59 -12.18 31.21
N LEU A 351 1.42 -11.87 30.65
CA LEU A 351 0.10 -12.07 31.26
C LEU A 351 -0.46 -13.47 30.99
N LYS A 352 0.17 -14.28 30.12
CA LYS A 352 -0.08 -15.72 30.01
C LYS A 352 0.27 -16.43 31.33
N ILE A 353 -0.65 -16.35 32.28
CA ILE A 353 -0.78 -17.16 33.50
C ILE A 353 -1.76 -18.29 33.20
#